data_AF-A0A919XVR3-F1
#
_entry.id   AF-A0A919XVR3-F1
#
_cell.length_a   1.000
_cell.length_b   1.000
_cell.length_c   1.000
_cell.angle_alpha   90.00
_cell.angle_beta   90.00
_cell.angle_gamma   90.00
#
_symmetry.space_group_name_H-M   'P 1'
#
loop_
_entity.id
_entity.type
_entity.pdbx_description
1 polymer ?
#
loop_
_entity_poly.entity_id
_entity_poly.type
_entity_poly.pdbx_seq_one_letter_code
_entity_poly.pdbx_strand_id
1 'polypeptide(L)'
;MSKSNSNKLTNSTDDQHLLRPATLWGIPFVAEVLPIFEENYPDDSRPRQSLEVATKYVQGEKRGQELRRVSMAVFKVGKEVDEPAKYVTKAASAISAVPYTHTDLQNGDQGWRQARHVLGPIVYAAYALELSKTSKVESDDMIDRAIKVAPIEVHAIIRNFPPQPGKKTRLDILFKKLDDGLRA
;
A
#
# COMPACT_ATOMS: atom_id res chain seq x y z
N MET A 1 -34.47 19.39 -6.75
CA MET A 1 -33.76 18.43 -7.63
C MET A 1 -32.63 17.82 -6.83
N SER A 2 -32.79 16.56 -6.42
CA SER A 2 -31.84 15.84 -5.56
C SER A 2 -30.53 15.61 -6.33
N LYS A 3 -29.40 16.07 -5.78
CA LYS A 3 -28.08 15.68 -6.28
C LYS A 3 -27.90 14.20 -5.96
N SER A 4 -27.88 13.37 -7.00
CA SER A 4 -27.49 11.98 -6.90
C SER A 4 -26.07 11.91 -6.33
N ASN A 5 -25.94 11.51 -5.06
CA ASN A 5 -24.68 11.08 -4.45
C ASN A 5 -24.30 9.72 -5.04
N SER A 6 -23.96 9.72 -6.34
CA SER A 6 -23.33 8.60 -7.00
C SER A 6 -21.91 8.49 -6.47
N ASN A 7 -21.75 7.76 -5.37
CA ASN A 7 -20.49 7.39 -4.73
C ASN A 7 -19.74 6.35 -5.59
N LYS A 8 -19.65 6.60 -6.89
CA LYS A 8 -19.12 5.68 -7.90
C LYS A 8 -17.68 6.09 -8.15
N LEU A 9 -16.74 5.32 -7.62
CA LEU A 9 -15.31 5.55 -7.83
C LEU A 9 -15.01 5.47 -9.35
N THR A 10 -14.53 6.55 -9.97
CA THR A 10 -14.23 6.60 -11.43
C THR A 10 -12.72 6.65 -11.73
N ASN A 11 -12.34 6.79 -13.01
CA ASN A 11 -10.94 6.86 -13.45
C ASN A 11 -10.20 8.09 -12.88
N SER A 12 -9.39 7.82 -11.87
CA SER A 12 -8.02 8.25 -11.51
C SER A 12 -7.52 9.70 -11.63
N THR A 13 -8.00 10.59 -12.51
CA THR A 13 -7.44 11.96 -12.57
C THR A 13 -8.28 12.95 -11.75
N ASP A 14 -9.60 12.94 -11.92
CA ASP A 14 -10.50 13.84 -11.21
C ASP A 14 -10.74 13.36 -9.76
N ASP A 15 -10.77 12.04 -9.57
CA ASP A 15 -11.00 11.37 -8.30
C ASP A 15 -9.71 10.98 -7.57
N GLN A 16 -8.54 11.48 -7.99
CA GLN A 16 -7.25 11.19 -7.35
C GLN A 16 -7.33 11.36 -5.82
N HIS A 17 -8.01 12.41 -5.36
CA HIS A 17 -8.17 12.73 -3.94
C HIS A 17 -8.80 11.60 -3.11
N LEU A 18 -9.60 10.72 -3.71
CA LEU A 18 -10.23 9.56 -3.05
C LEU A 18 -9.22 8.52 -2.59
N LEU A 19 -8.00 8.51 -3.16
CA LEU A 19 -6.93 7.59 -2.76
C LEU A 19 -6.04 8.17 -1.66
N ARG A 20 -6.21 9.45 -1.28
CA ARG A 20 -5.44 10.05 -0.18
C ARG A 20 -5.66 9.37 1.17
N PRO A 21 -6.88 9.00 1.59
CA PRO A 21 -7.08 8.27 2.84
C PRO A 21 -6.32 6.94 2.88
N ALA A 22 -6.29 6.21 1.77
CA ALA A 22 -5.53 4.96 1.64
C ALA A 22 -4.01 5.18 1.71
N THR A 23 -3.50 6.20 1.01
CA THR A 23 -2.08 6.57 1.11
C THR A 23 -1.72 7.01 2.52
N LEU A 24 -2.54 7.85 3.16
CA LEU A 24 -2.31 8.33 4.52
C LEU A 24 -2.28 7.18 5.53
N TRP A 25 -3.24 6.25 5.41
CA TRP A 25 -3.32 5.06 6.25
C TRP A 25 -2.07 4.17 6.16
N GLY A 26 -1.49 4.01 4.97
CA GLY A 26 -0.30 3.18 4.77
C GLY A 26 1.01 3.81 5.23
N ILE A 27 1.14 5.14 5.22
CA ILE A 27 2.38 5.88 5.57
C ILE A 27 3.00 5.43 6.90
N PRO A 28 2.28 5.39 8.05
CA PRO A 28 2.90 5.04 9.33
C PRO A 28 3.48 3.60 9.35
N PHE A 29 2.83 2.65 8.67
CA PHE A 29 3.31 1.26 8.61
C PHE A 29 4.55 1.11 7.72
N VAL A 30 4.61 1.85 6.62
CA VAL A 30 5.81 1.87 5.76
C VAL A 30 6.96 2.58 6.48
N ALA A 31 6.69 3.67 7.20
CA ALA A 31 7.68 4.37 8.02
C ALA A 31 8.31 3.47 9.09
N GLU A 32 7.50 2.63 9.74
CA GLU A 32 7.92 1.71 10.80
C GLU A 32 9.02 0.73 10.34
N VAL A 33 9.04 0.37 9.06
CA VAL A 33 9.99 -0.62 8.51
C VAL A 33 11.15 0.00 7.74
N LEU A 34 11.20 1.33 7.57
CA LEU A 34 12.34 1.99 6.92
C LEU A 34 13.68 1.67 7.59
N PRO A 35 13.80 1.60 8.93
CA PRO A 35 15.07 1.28 9.59
C PRO A 35 15.69 -0.05 9.14
N ILE A 36 14.87 -1.06 8.79
CA ILE A 36 15.35 -2.36 8.28
C ILE A 36 16.21 -2.17 7.01
N PHE A 37 15.87 -1.18 6.17
CA PHE A 37 16.68 -0.85 4.99
C PHE A 37 17.83 0.08 5.36
N GLU A 38 17.57 1.12 6.14
CA GLU A 38 18.52 2.21 6.41
C GLU A 38 19.73 1.77 7.25
N GLU A 39 19.57 0.76 8.11
CA GLU A 39 20.68 0.18 8.88
C GLU A 39 21.74 -0.47 7.97
N ASN A 40 21.32 -1.13 6.89
CA ASN A 40 22.21 -1.84 5.97
C ASN A 40 22.62 -1.00 4.74
N TYR A 41 21.83 0.02 4.39
CA TYR A 41 22.01 0.85 3.19
C TYR A 41 21.86 2.35 3.52
N PRO A 42 22.66 2.91 4.43
CA PRO A 42 22.46 4.26 4.98
C PRO A 42 22.59 5.39 3.94
N ASP A 43 23.36 5.18 2.88
CA ASP A 43 23.58 6.18 1.83
C ASP A 43 22.46 6.20 0.76
N ASP A 44 21.53 5.25 0.80
CA ASP A 44 20.43 5.15 -0.15
C ASP A 44 19.10 5.66 0.42
N SER A 45 18.79 6.91 0.12
CA SER A 45 17.56 7.57 0.58
C SER A 45 16.31 7.23 -0.24
N ARG A 46 16.37 6.38 -1.27
CA ARG A 46 15.24 6.14 -2.19
C ARG A 46 13.95 5.65 -1.49
N PRO A 47 13.99 4.74 -0.50
CA PRO A 47 12.79 4.37 0.26
C PRO A 47 12.14 5.55 1.00
N ARG A 48 12.94 6.36 1.68
CA ARG A 48 12.48 7.54 2.42
C ARG A 48 11.92 8.61 1.48
N GLN A 49 12.60 8.90 0.38
CA GLN A 49 12.11 9.81 -0.66
C GLN A 49 10.74 9.39 -1.22
N SER A 50 10.51 8.08 -1.39
CA SER A 50 9.22 7.57 -1.84
C SER A 50 8.10 7.87 -0.85
N LEU A 51 8.37 7.72 0.45
CA LEU A 51 7.43 8.05 1.53
C LEU A 51 7.18 9.56 1.63
N GLU A 52 8.20 10.39 1.47
CA GLU A 52 8.10 11.86 1.49
C GLU A 52 7.20 12.38 0.36
N VAL A 53 7.38 11.89 -0.86
CA VAL A 53 6.53 12.28 -2.00
C VAL A 53 5.09 11.78 -1.82
N ALA A 54 4.89 10.58 -1.27
CA ALA A 54 3.55 10.12 -0.89
C ALA A 54 2.91 11.02 0.20
N THR A 55 3.72 11.54 1.12
CA THR A 55 3.28 12.48 2.16
C THR A 55 2.82 13.82 1.57
N LYS A 56 3.57 14.38 0.61
CA LYS A 56 3.17 15.60 -0.12
C LYS A 56 1.83 15.42 -0.85
N TYR A 57 1.63 14.25 -1.46
CA TYR A 57 0.37 13.92 -2.13
C TYR A 57 -0.83 13.93 -1.17
N VAL A 58 -0.71 13.36 0.03
CA VAL A 58 -1.80 13.40 1.02
C VAL A 58 -2.03 14.80 1.57
N GLN A 59 -1.00 15.66 1.57
CA GLN A 59 -1.07 17.07 1.98
C GLN A 59 -1.70 17.99 0.93
N GLY A 60 -2.08 17.48 -0.24
CA GLY A 60 -2.83 18.24 -1.24
C GLY A 60 -2.14 18.39 -2.58
N GLU A 61 -0.88 17.97 -2.73
CA GLU A 61 -0.25 17.93 -4.05
C GLU A 61 -1.03 16.99 -5.00
N LYS A 62 -0.97 17.32 -6.29
CA LYS A 62 -1.63 16.52 -7.33
C LYS A 62 -0.86 15.23 -7.56
N ARG A 63 -1.57 14.18 -7.97
CA ARG A 63 -0.92 12.99 -8.53
C ARG A 63 -0.11 13.42 -9.76
N GLY A 64 1.19 13.14 -9.76
CA GLY A 64 2.10 13.63 -10.79
C GLY A 64 3.29 12.71 -11.04
N GLN A 65 4.11 13.07 -12.03
CA GLN A 65 5.23 12.22 -12.48
C GLN A 65 6.24 11.89 -11.37
N GLU A 66 6.37 12.75 -10.36
CA GLU A 66 7.30 12.53 -9.25
C GLU A 66 6.98 11.26 -8.46
N LEU A 67 5.70 11.01 -8.14
CA LEU A 67 5.25 9.77 -7.48
C LEU A 67 5.69 8.53 -8.26
N ARG A 68 5.46 8.54 -9.58
CA ARG A 68 5.89 7.44 -10.46
C ARG A 68 7.41 7.30 -10.49
N ARG A 69 8.14 8.41 -10.54
CA ARG A 69 9.61 8.43 -10.57
C ARG A 69 10.18 7.78 -9.31
N VAL A 70 9.75 8.22 -8.12
CA VAL A 70 10.27 7.68 -6.85
C VAL A 70 9.83 6.22 -6.64
N SER A 71 8.58 5.88 -6.99
CA SER A 71 8.06 4.51 -6.92
C SER A 71 8.91 3.54 -7.74
N MET A 72 9.25 3.91 -8.98
CA MET A 72 10.09 3.09 -9.85
C MET A 72 11.57 3.09 -9.43
N ALA A 73 12.08 4.21 -8.91
CA ALA A 73 13.45 4.32 -8.46
C ALA A 73 13.72 3.39 -7.27
N VAL A 74 12.86 3.41 -6.24
CA VAL A 74 12.99 2.53 -5.07
C VAL A 74 12.75 1.06 -5.43
N PHE A 75 11.79 0.76 -6.31
CA PHE A 75 11.51 -0.62 -6.72
C PHE A 75 12.73 -1.31 -7.37
N LYS A 76 13.52 -0.57 -8.15
CA LYS A 76 14.70 -1.10 -8.83
C LYS A 76 15.78 -1.57 -7.85
N VAL A 77 15.91 -0.89 -6.72
CA VAL A 77 16.87 -1.20 -5.65
C VAL A 77 16.63 -2.57 -5.05
N GLY A 78 15.37 -3.01 -4.99
CA GLY A 78 14.98 -4.31 -4.43
C GLY A 78 15.63 -5.54 -5.10
N LYS A 79 16.39 -5.36 -6.20
CA LYS A 79 17.18 -6.41 -6.85
C LYS A 79 18.60 -6.56 -6.29
N GLU A 80 19.09 -5.55 -5.58
CA GLU A 80 20.50 -5.40 -5.17
C GLU A 80 20.67 -5.50 -3.64
N VAL A 81 19.57 -5.74 -2.91
CA VAL A 81 19.53 -5.75 -1.45
C VAL A 81 19.07 -7.10 -0.89
N ASP A 82 19.32 -7.32 0.40
CA ASP A 82 18.86 -8.51 1.11
C ASP A 82 17.32 -8.66 1.11
N GLU A 83 16.84 -9.83 1.54
CA GLU A 83 15.42 -10.14 1.43
C GLU A 83 14.50 -9.24 2.29
N PRO A 84 14.78 -8.97 3.58
CA PRO A 84 14.01 -8.00 4.36
C PRO A 84 13.98 -6.61 3.71
N ALA A 85 15.15 -6.05 3.34
CA ALA A 85 15.25 -4.73 2.71
C ALA A 85 14.51 -4.69 1.37
N LYS A 86 14.54 -5.77 0.59
CA LYS A 86 13.75 -5.89 -0.65
C LYS A 86 12.26 -5.70 -0.40
N TYR A 87 11.70 -6.19 0.70
CA TYR A 87 10.29 -5.96 1.01
C TYR A 87 10.02 -4.55 1.55
N VAL A 88 10.99 -3.90 2.20
CA VAL A 88 10.93 -2.45 2.48
C VAL A 88 10.85 -1.66 1.18
N THR A 89 11.69 -1.97 0.17
CA THR A 89 11.64 -1.29 -1.13
C THR A 89 10.29 -1.49 -1.85
N LYS A 90 9.67 -2.66 -1.72
CA LYS A 90 8.33 -2.93 -2.25
C LYS A 90 7.25 -2.14 -1.51
N ALA A 91 7.33 -2.06 -0.19
CA ALA A 91 6.40 -1.26 0.63
C ALA A 91 6.49 0.23 0.25
N ALA A 92 7.71 0.76 0.20
CA ALA A 92 8.00 2.13 -0.20
C ALA A 92 7.63 2.41 -1.67
N SER A 93 7.82 1.47 -2.58
CA SER A 93 7.35 1.60 -3.97
C SER A 93 5.82 1.64 -4.04
N ALA A 94 5.17 0.75 -3.28
CA ALA A 94 3.72 0.63 -3.27
C ALA A 94 3.04 1.89 -2.72
N ILE A 95 3.58 2.51 -1.66
CA ILE A 95 2.92 3.68 -1.03
C ILE A 95 2.81 4.88 -1.99
N SER A 96 3.84 5.14 -2.80
CA SER A 96 3.82 6.17 -3.84
C SER A 96 3.08 5.72 -5.11
N ALA A 97 2.74 4.43 -5.23
CA ALA A 97 1.93 3.88 -6.31
C ALA A 97 0.42 3.84 -5.98
N VAL A 98 0.01 3.90 -4.70
CA VAL A 98 -1.41 3.93 -4.28
C VAL A 98 -2.24 4.93 -5.11
N PRO A 99 -1.79 6.17 -5.41
CA PRO A 99 -2.56 7.15 -6.18
C PRO A 99 -2.90 6.75 -7.62
N TYR A 100 -2.30 5.67 -8.12
CA TYR A 100 -2.54 5.11 -9.46
C TYR A 100 -3.46 3.89 -9.45
N THR A 101 -4.10 3.57 -8.31
CA THR A 101 -5.09 2.51 -8.23
C THR A 101 -6.27 2.80 -9.16
N HIS A 102 -6.57 1.88 -10.08
CA HIS A 102 -7.70 1.98 -10.98
C HIS A 102 -8.98 1.45 -10.31
N THR A 103 -9.71 2.35 -9.66
CA THR A 103 -10.94 2.03 -8.92
C THR A 103 -12.13 1.69 -9.82
N ASP A 104 -12.02 1.90 -11.12
CA ASP A 104 -12.99 1.52 -12.15
C ASP A 104 -12.88 0.05 -12.59
N LEU A 105 -11.72 -0.58 -12.39
CA LEU A 105 -11.51 -1.99 -12.70
C LEU A 105 -12.02 -2.88 -11.55
N GLN A 106 -13.33 -2.94 -11.38
CA GLN A 106 -13.97 -3.55 -10.20
C GLN A 106 -14.29 -5.04 -10.36
N ASN A 107 -13.99 -5.63 -11.52
CA ASN A 107 -14.48 -6.96 -11.86
C ASN A 107 -13.36 -7.96 -12.13
N GLY A 108 -13.66 -9.21 -11.78
CA GLY A 108 -12.82 -10.37 -12.07
C GLY A 108 -11.39 -10.20 -11.61
N ASP A 109 -10.50 -10.69 -12.46
CA ASP A 109 -9.12 -10.93 -12.12
C ASP A 109 -8.29 -9.64 -12.02
N GLN A 110 -8.72 -8.58 -12.72
CA GLN A 110 -8.08 -7.27 -12.65
C GLN A 110 -8.46 -6.54 -11.35
N GLY A 111 -9.68 -6.71 -10.85
CA GLY A 111 -10.14 -5.96 -9.69
C GLY A 111 -9.48 -6.35 -8.38
N TRP A 112 -9.34 -7.64 -8.08
CA TRP A 112 -8.61 -8.02 -6.86
C TRP A 112 -7.13 -7.64 -6.97
N ARG A 113 -6.55 -7.57 -8.17
CA ARG A 113 -5.17 -7.08 -8.38
C ARG A 113 -5.08 -5.57 -8.13
N GLN A 114 -6.10 -4.79 -8.48
CA GLN A 114 -6.14 -3.36 -8.15
C GLN A 114 -6.25 -3.12 -6.64
N ALA A 115 -7.05 -3.93 -5.93
CA ALA A 115 -7.08 -3.87 -4.46
C ALA A 115 -5.69 -4.07 -3.83
N ARG A 116 -4.79 -4.86 -4.45
CA ARG A 116 -3.42 -5.02 -3.95
C ARG A 116 -2.57 -3.75 -4.02
N HIS A 117 -2.91 -2.76 -4.85
CA HIS A 117 -2.21 -1.47 -4.80
C HIS A 117 -2.50 -0.72 -3.50
N VAL A 118 -3.71 -0.87 -2.95
CA VAL A 118 -4.13 -0.27 -1.67
C VAL A 118 -3.59 -1.07 -0.47
N LEU A 119 -3.67 -2.40 -0.55
CA LEU A 119 -3.24 -3.31 0.53
C LEU A 119 -1.71 -3.45 0.61
N GLY A 120 -1.04 -3.36 -0.54
CA GLY A 120 0.37 -3.68 -0.74
C GLY A 120 1.35 -2.98 0.18
N PRO A 121 1.26 -1.65 0.41
CA PRO A 121 2.20 -0.95 1.28
C PRO A 121 2.34 -1.61 2.65
N ILE A 122 1.21 -1.94 3.28
CA ILE A 122 1.17 -2.54 4.62
C ILE A 122 1.55 -4.02 4.57
N VAL A 123 1.07 -4.77 3.59
CA VAL A 123 1.40 -6.21 3.47
C VAL A 123 2.90 -6.41 3.25
N TYR A 124 3.54 -5.58 2.41
CA TYR A 124 4.98 -5.66 2.19
C TYR A 124 5.77 -5.18 3.42
N ALA A 125 5.29 -4.16 4.15
CA ALA A 125 5.91 -3.74 5.40
C ALA A 125 5.84 -4.86 6.45
N ALA A 126 4.66 -5.45 6.66
CA ALA A 126 4.47 -6.56 7.58
C ALA A 126 5.40 -7.74 7.23
N TYR A 127 5.49 -8.10 5.94
CA TYR A 127 6.37 -9.19 5.53
C TYR A 127 7.87 -8.84 5.66
N ALA A 128 8.28 -7.60 5.43
CA ALA A 128 9.65 -7.14 5.71
C ALA A 128 10.00 -7.31 7.20
N LEU A 129 9.08 -6.94 8.08
CA LEU A 129 9.23 -7.08 9.53
C LEU A 129 9.31 -8.56 9.95
N GLU A 130 8.44 -9.42 9.41
CA GLU A 130 8.49 -10.87 9.65
C GLU A 130 9.84 -11.47 9.26
N LEU A 131 10.39 -11.08 8.10
CA LEU A 131 11.69 -11.58 7.65
C LEU A 131 12.84 -11.05 8.51
N SER A 132 12.82 -9.76 8.87
CA SER A 132 13.85 -9.14 9.71
C SER A 132 13.89 -9.73 11.12
N LYS A 133 12.72 -9.99 11.72
CA LYS A 133 12.60 -10.55 13.08
C LYS A 133 12.49 -12.07 13.12
N THR A 134 12.39 -12.73 11.96
CA THR A 134 12.09 -14.16 11.83
C THR A 134 10.84 -14.57 12.63
N SER A 135 9.80 -13.71 12.62
CA SER A 135 8.61 -13.87 13.46
C SER A 135 7.33 -13.56 12.70
N LYS A 136 6.47 -14.57 12.55
CA LYS A 136 5.12 -14.41 11.96
C LYS A 136 4.18 -13.57 12.84
N VAL A 137 4.45 -13.52 14.14
CA VAL A 137 3.65 -12.74 15.09
C VAL A 137 3.75 -11.25 14.74
N GLU A 138 4.95 -10.77 14.41
CA GLU A 138 5.17 -9.35 14.09
C GLU A 138 4.40 -8.90 12.84
N SER A 139 4.34 -9.73 11.79
CA SER A 139 3.54 -9.40 10.61
C SER A 139 2.05 -9.51 10.89
N ASP A 140 1.60 -10.55 11.61
CA ASP A 140 0.20 -10.73 11.94
C ASP A 140 -0.33 -9.57 12.82
N ASP A 141 0.46 -9.10 13.78
CA ASP A 141 0.17 -7.96 14.66
C ASP A 141 0.12 -6.64 13.88
N MET A 142 1.02 -6.42 12.92
CA MET A 142 0.97 -5.26 12.04
C MET A 142 -0.32 -5.23 11.21
N ILE A 143 -0.73 -6.39 10.68
CA ILE A 143 -2.00 -6.50 9.93
C ILE A 143 -3.19 -6.21 10.84
N ASP A 144 -3.21 -6.72 12.07
CA ASP A 144 -4.31 -6.49 13.01
C ASP A 144 -4.40 -5.02 13.45
N ARG A 145 -3.25 -4.36 13.68
CA ARG A 145 -3.21 -2.91 13.91
C ARG A 145 -3.73 -2.13 12.71
N ALA A 146 -3.33 -2.51 11.49
CA ALA A 146 -3.77 -1.85 10.27
C ALA A 146 -5.28 -1.93 10.07
N ILE A 147 -5.89 -3.10 10.32
CA ILE A 147 -7.35 -3.29 10.29
C ILE A 147 -8.01 -2.38 11.33
N LYS A 148 -7.51 -2.37 12.57
CA LYS A 148 -8.10 -1.62 13.68
C LYS A 148 -8.14 -0.10 13.44
N VAL A 149 -7.13 0.45 12.78
CA VAL A 149 -6.99 1.90 12.56
C VAL A 149 -7.40 2.35 11.15
N ALA A 150 -7.93 1.43 10.33
CA ALA A 150 -8.32 1.75 8.96
C ALA A 150 -9.46 2.77 8.93
N PRO A 151 -9.34 3.84 8.14
CA PRO A 151 -10.41 4.81 8.00
C PRO A 151 -11.55 4.24 7.15
N ILE A 152 -12.78 4.75 7.33
CA ILE A 152 -13.99 4.23 6.67
C ILE A 152 -13.87 4.27 5.13
N GLU A 153 -13.14 5.22 4.58
CA GLU A 153 -12.86 5.35 3.16
C GLU A 153 -12.05 4.15 2.63
N VAL A 154 -11.11 3.62 3.41
CA VAL A 154 -10.34 2.42 3.02
C VAL A 154 -11.25 1.20 2.97
N HIS A 155 -12.15 1.04 3.94
CA HIS A 155 -13.17 -0.01 3.88
C HIS A 155 -14.04 0.11 2.63
N ALA A 156 -14.49 1.33 2.30
CA ALA A 156 -15.30 1.58 1.11
C ALA A 156 -14.54 1.24 -0.19
N ILE A 157 -13.27 1.65 -0.31
CA ILE A 157 -12.42 1.33 -1.47
C ILE A 157 -12.26 -0.18 -1.64
N ILE A 158 -11.92 -0.90 -0.57
CA ILE A 158 -11.67 -2.34 -0.64
C ILE A 158 -12.95 -3.12 -0.94
N ARG A 159 -14.09 -2.77 -0.32
CA ARG A 159 -15.39 -3.42 -0.59
C ARG A 159 -15.87 -3.23 -2.03
N ASN A 160 -15.38 -2.21 -2.73
CA ASN A 160 -15.69 -1.96 -4.13
C ASN A 160 -14.90 -2.86 -5.12
N PHE A 161 -13.88 -3.59 -4.65
CA PHE A 161 -13.18 -4.59 -5.42
C PHE A 161 -13.62 -6.02 -5.04
N PRO A 162 -13.40 -7.01 -5.93
CA PRO A 162 -13.59 -8.42 -5.59
C PRO A 162 -12.64 -8.83 -4.45
N PRO A 163 -13.07 -9.76 -3.56
CA PRO A 163 -12.23 -10.26 -2.48
C PRO A 163 -10.91 -10.85 -2.97
N GLN A 164 -9.88 -10.80 -2.12
CA GLN A 164 -8.61 -11.47 -2.43
C GLN A 164 -8.82 -12.99 -2.55
N PRO A 165 -8.27 -13.63 -3.60
CA PRO A 165 -8.38 -15.07 -3.75
C PRO A 165 -7.58 -15.80 -2.65
N GLY A 166 -8.12 -16.92 -2.17
CA GLY A 166 -7.40 -17.82 -1.27
C GLY A 166 -6.24 -18.50 -1.98
N LYS A 167 -5.00 -18.14 -1.65
CA LYS A 167 -3.77 -18.74 -2.19
C LYS A 167 -2.84 -19.15 -1.06
N LYS A 168 -1.82 -19.96 -1.39
CA LYS A 168 -1.00 -20.68 -0.42
C LYS A 168 0.25 -19.94 0.08
N THR A 169 0.71 -18.89 -0.61
CA THR A 169 1.96 -18.21 -0.21
C THR A 169 1.74 -17.35 1.04
N ARG A 170 2.79 -17.13 1.85
CA ARG A 170 2.70 -16.29 3.05
C ARG A 170 2.22 -14.87 2.73
N LEU A 171 2.72 -14.28 1.65
CA LEU A 171 2.23 -12.98 1.17
C LEU A 171 0.75 -13.01 0.81
N ASP A 172 0.29 -14.05 0.10
CA ASP A 172 -1.13 -14.14 -0.25
C ASP A 172 -2.03 -14.29 1.00
N ILE A 173 -1.54 -14.99 2.02
CA ILE A 173 -2.23 -15.11 3.32
C ILE A 173 -2.34 -13.75 4.00
N LEU A 174 -1.26 -12.95 4.02
CA LEU A 174 -1.28 -11.59 4.58
C LEU A 174 -2.22 -10.65 3.80
N PHE A 175 -2.18 -10.71 2.46
CA PHE A 175 -3.12 -9.97 1.61
C PHE A 175 -4.57 -10.34 1.92
N LYS A 176 -4.85 -11.64 2.06
CA LYS A 176 -6.19 -12.11 2.37
C LYS A 176 -6.63 -11.72 3.78
N LYS A 177 -5.76 -11.84 4.79
CA LYS A 177 -6.06 -11.43 6.18
C LYS A 177 -6.45 -9.94 6.25
N LEU A 178 -5.67 -9.08 5.60
CA LEU A 178 -5.95 -7.65 5.56
C LEU A 178 -7.24 -7.34 4.79
N ASP A 179 -7.45 -7.97 3.63
CA ASP A 179 -8.67 -7.79 2.83
C ASP A 179 -9.93 -8.24 3.59
N ASP A 180 -9.91 -9.43 4.20
CA ASP A 180 -11.04 -9.96 4.98
C ASP A 180 -11.35 -9.05 6.18
N GLY A 181 -10.32 -8.59 6.90
CA GLY A 181 -10.48 -7.68 8.05
C GLY A 181 -11.06 -6.31 7.68
N LEU A 182 -10.73 -5.78 6.50
CA LEU A 182 -11.31 -4.53 5.99
C LEU A 182 -12.73 -4.71 5.41
N ARG A 183 -13.15 -5.94 5.15
CA ARG A 183 -14.50 -6.23 4.64
C ARG A 183 -15.51 -6.46 5.74
N ALA A 184 -15.09 -7.00 6.89
CA ALA A 184 -15.90 -7.16 8.10
C ALA A 184 -16.58 -5.84 8.50
#